data_AF-A0A7J5EVU7-F1
#
_entry.id   AF-A0A7J5EVU7-F1
#
_cell.length_a   1.000
_cell.length_b   1.000
_cell.length_c   1.000
_cell.angle_alpha   90.00
_cell.angle_beta   90.00
_cell.angle_gamma   90.00
#
_symmetry.space_group_name_H-M   'P 1'
#
loop_
_entity.id
_entity.type
_entity.pdbx_description
1 polymer ?
#
loop_
_entity_poly.entity_id
_entity_poly.type
_entity_poly.pdbx_seq_one_letter_code
_entity_poly.pdbx_strand_id
1 'polypeptide(L)'
;MARPIRFAALPVLVAAAAALLLAACFETRTIECQGGVVCPEGSVCTADGLGCTTNACGNMIVDSGEECDDGNQLENDDCLADCTLATCGDGRVNTEGENPEECDDNAANTADCDSDCTLPVCGDNLHNAAA
;
A
#
# COMPACT_ATOMS: atom_id res chain seq x y z
N MET A 1 -65.99 -39.42 -4.42
CA MET A 1 -65.46 -38.07 -4.12
C MET A 1 -63.94 -38.12 -4.18
N ALA A 2 -63.33 -37.68 -5.28
CA ALA A 2 -61.86 -37.62 -5.41
C ALA A 2 -61.45 -36.14 -5.26
N ARG A 3 -60.60 -35.85 -4.26
CA ARG A 3 -60.03 -34.51 -4.04
C ARG A 3 -58.92 -34.27 -5.08
N PRO A 4 -58.90 -33.14 -5.80
CA PRO A 4 -57.84 -32.85 -6.74
C PRO A 4 -56.54 -32.53 -5.98
N ILE A 5 -55.48 -33.30 -6.25
CA ILE A 5 -54.13 -33.03 -5.75
C ILE A 5 -53.59 -31.81 -6.51
N ARG A 6 -53.29 -30.73 -5.79
CA ARG A 6 -52.78 -29.48 -6.37
C ARG A 6 -51.31 -29.70 -6.78
N PHE A 7 -51.05 -29.79 -8.09
CA PHE A 7 -49.70 -29.92 -8.69
C PHE A 7 -48.88 -28.61 -8.69
N ALA A 8 -49.34 -27.54 -8.05
CA ALA A 8 -48.76 -26.21 -8.15
C ALA A 8 -47.42 -26.01 -7.41
N ALA A 9 -46.96 -26.97 -6.60
CA ALA A 9 -45.77 -26.80 -5.76
C ALA A 9 -44.44 -27.16 -6.47
N LEU A 10 -44.48 -28.06 -7.46
CA LEU A 10 -43.28 -28.57 -8.13
C LEU A 10 -42.50 -27.51 -8.96
N PRO A 11 -43.14 -26.68 -9.80
CA PRO A 11 -42.40 -25.66 -10.57
C PRO A 11 -41.84 -24.54 -9.69
N VAL A 12 -42.49 -24.25 -8.56
CA VAL A 12 -42.01 -23.26 -7.57
C VAL A 12 -40.77 -23.77 -6.85
N LEU A 13 -40.71 -25.07 -6.51
CA LEU A 13 -39.54 -25.70 -5.91
C LEU A 13 -38.34 -25.74 -6.86
N VAL A 14 -38.55 -26.00 -8.15
CA VAL A 14 -37.48 -25.99 -9.16
C VAL A 14 -36.92 -24.58 -9.38
N ALA A 15 -37.79 -23.56 -9.43
CA ALA A 15 -37.36 -22.17 -9.56
C ALA A 15 -36.59 -21.68 -8.31
N ALA A 16 -37.03 -22.07 -7.10
CA ALA A 16 -36.34 -21.76 -5.86
C ALA A 16 -34.95 -22.43 -5.78
N ALA A 17 -34.85 -23.70 -6.20
CA ALA A 17 -33.57 -24.42 -6.25
C ALA A 17 -32.59 -23.79 -7.27
N ALA A 18 -33.09 -23.36 -8.44
CA ALA A 18 -32.27 -22.67 -9.44
C ALA A 18 -31.77 -21.28 -8.95
N ALA A 19 -32.61 -20.53 -8.24
CA ALA A 19 -32.22 -19.25 -7.65
C ALA A 19 -31.19 -19.39 -6.51
N LEU A 20 -31.31 -20.45 -5.70
CA LEU A 20 -30.33 -20.78 -4.65
C LEU A 20 -28.97 -21.21 -5.22
N LEU A 21 -28.95 -21.92 -6.36
CA LEU A 21 -27.72 -22.29 -7.06
C LEU A 21 -27.02 -21.09 -7.70
N LEU A 22 -27.78 -20.10 -8.18
CA LEU A 22 -27.23 -18.86 -8.76
C LEU A 22 -26.70 -17.89 -7.70
N ALA A 23 -27.25 -17.90 -6.48
CA ALA A 23 -26.77 -17.07 -5.37
C ALA A 23 -25.51 -17.63 -4.66
N ALA A 24 -25.13 -18.88 -4.93
CA ALA A 24 -23.93 -19.50 -4.37
C ALA A 24 -22.63 -19.03 -5.04
N CYS A 25 -22.72 -18.31 -6.17
CA CYS A 25 -21.62 -17.62 -6.83
C CYS A 25 -21.78 -16.10 -6.71
N PHE A 26 -22.01 -15.58 -5.50
CA PHE A 26 -21.82 -14.15 -5.28
C PHE A 26 -20.31 -13.91 -5.37
N GLU A 27 -19.82 -13.35 -6.49
CA GLU A 27 -18.43 -12.91 -6.62
C GLU A 27 -18.15 -11.84 -5.55
N THR A 28 -17.75 -12.27 -4.37
CA THR A 28 -16.94 -11.43 -3.49
C THR A 28 -15.67 -11.11 -4.27
N ARG A 29 -15.36 -9.82 -4.45
CA ARG A 29 -14.16 -9.31 -5.11
C ARG A 29 -12.92 -9.67 -4.29
N THR A 30 -12.58 -10.95 -4.27
CA THR A 30 -11.37 -11.45 -3.65
C THR A 30 -10.24 -11.40 -4.66
N ILE A 31 -9.09 -10.85 -4.26
CA ILE A 31 -7.87 -10.91 -5.07
C ILE A 31 -7.16 -12.24 -4.79
N GLU A 32 -6.66 -12.89 -5.84
CA GLU A 32 -5.87 -14.11 -5.74
C GLU A 32 -4.39 -13.75 -5.96
N CYS A 33 -3.57 -13.98 -4.94
CA CYS A 33 -2.15 -13.65 -4.94
C CYS A 33 -1.32 -14.75 -5.61
N GLN A 34 -0.06 -14.44 -5.96
CA GLN A 34 0.88 -15.37 -6.61
C GLN A 34 1.03 -16.72 -5.85
N GLY A 35 0.82 -16.73 -4.53
CA GLY A 35 0.84 -17.94 -3.68
C GLY A 35 -0.46 -18.74 -3.63
N GLY A 36 -1.49 -18.39 -4.43
CA GLY A 36 -2.82 -18.99 -4.34
C GLY A 36 -3.60 -18.59 -3.08
N VAL A 37 -3.16 -17.52 -2.41
CA VAL A 37 -3.83 -16.93 -1.25
C VAL A 37 -4.97 -16.06 -1.77
N VAL A 38 -6.18 -16.30 -1.25
CA VAL A 38 -7.38 -15.54 -1.58
C VAL A 38 -7.62 -14.52 -0.46
N CYS A 39 -7.54 -13.24 -0.80
CA CYS A 39 -7.68 -12.16 0.17
C CYS A 39 -9.10 -11.59 0.21
N PRO A 40 -9.55 -11.08 1.39
CA PRO A 40 -10.84 -10.42 1.51
C PRO A 40 -10.87 -9.11 0.71
N GLU A 41 -12.08 -8.58 0.49
CA GLU A 41 -12.24 -7.32 -0.23
C GLU A 41 -11.54 -6.17 0.49
N GLY A 42 -10.82 -5.34 -0.25
CA GLY A 42 -10.08 -4.19 0.29
C GLY A 42 -8.68 -4.50 0.81
N SER A 43 -8.19 -5.73 0.62
CA SER A 43 -6.79 -6.09 0.85
C SER A 43 -5.99 -6.14 -0.45
N VAL A 44 -4.68 -5.91 -0.34
CA VAL A 44 -3.68 -6.14 -1.39
C VAL A 44 -2.75 -7.29 -0.98
N CYS A 45 -2.06 -7.87 -1.96
CA CYS A 45 -1.15 -8.99 -1.75
C CYS A 45 0.17 -8.49 -1.15
N THR A 46 0.76 -9.24 -0.22
CA THR A 46 2.16 -9.04 0.17
C THR A 46 3.10 -9.48 -0.96
N ALA A 47 4.35 -8.99 -1.01
CA ALA A 47 5.31 -9.33 -2.07
C ALA A 47 5.67 -10.79 -2.18
N ASP A 48 5.72 -11.49 -1.06
CA ASP A 48 5.89 -12.94 -1.09
C ASP A 48 4.67 -13.67 -1.67
N GLY A 49 3.54 -12.96 -1.82
CA GLY A 49 2.27 -13.48 -2.32
C GLY A 49 1.63 -14.49 -1.36
N LEU A 50 2.10 -14.55 -0.11
CA LEU A 50 1.66 -15.51 0.91
C LEU A 50 0.70 -14.90 1.95
N GLY A 51 0.41 -13.61 1.84
CA GLY A 51 -0.42 -12.88 2.79
C GLY A 51 -1.26 -11.77 2.15
N CYS A 52 -2.13 -11.20 2.98
CA CYS A 52 -3.01 -10.09 2.65
C CYS A 52 -2.75 -8.95 3.61
N THR A 53 -2.59 -7.74 3.10
CA THR A 53 -2.42 -6.52 3.89
C THR A 53 -3.45 -5.48 3.47
N THR A 54 -3.82 -4.58 4.38
CA THR A 54 -4.64 -3.40 4.07
C THR A 54 -3.79 -2.17 3.78
N ASN A 55 -2.48 -2.22 4.06
CA ASN A 55 -1.54 -1.21 3.66
C ASN A 55 -0.77 -1.72 2.45
N ALA A 56 -0.90 -1.02 1.32
CA ALA A 56 -0.10 -1.29 0.14
C ALA A 56 1.36 -0.98 0.44
N CYS A 57 1.61 0.14 1.11
CA CYS A 57 2.97 0.53 1.47
C CYS A 57 3.60 -0.38 2.53
N GLY A 58 4.83 -0.81 2.24
CA GLY A 58 5.63 -1.71 3.07
C GLY A 58 5.36 -3.18 2.80
N ASN A 59 4.83 -3.51 1.61
CA ASN A 59 4.52 -4.88 1.23
C ASN A 59 5.62 -5.53 0.37
N MET A 60 6.71 -4.82 0.03
CA MET A 60 7.82 -5.11 -0.90
C MET A 60 7.42 -5.18 -2.39
N ILE A 61 6.26 -4.64 -2.77
CA ILE A 61 5.78 -4.49 -4.15
C ILE A 61 5.52 -3.00 -4.36
N VAL A 62 6.11 -2.42 -5.39
CA VAL A 62 5.72 -1.07 -5.82
C VAL A 62 4.38 -1.17 -6.55
N ASP A 63 3.29 -0.87 -5.83
CA ASP A 63 1.94 -0.87 -6.36
C ASP A 63 1.65 0.41 -7.17
N SER A 64 0.51 0.42 -7.87
CA SER A 64 0.09 1.59 -8.66
C SER A 64 -0.17 2.80 -7.77
N GLY A 65 0.70 3.81 -7.84
CA GLY A 65 0.61 5.06 -7.08
C GLY A 65 1.71 5.24 -6.06
N GLU A 66 2.51 4.20 -5.82
CA GLU A 66 3.70 4.22 -4.98
C GLU A 66 4.94 4.56 -5.83
N GLU A 67 5.87 5.29 -5.24
CA GLU A 67 7.17 5.61 -5.86
C GLU A 67 8.25 4.59 -5.49
N CYS A 68 8.10 3.98 -4.31
CA CYS A 68 8.96 2.96 -3.74
C CYS A 68 8.13 2.01 -2.85
N ASP A 69 8.69 0.84 -2.53
CA ASP A 69 8.22 0.00 -1.42
C ASP A 69 9.39 -0.89 -0.99
N ASP A 70 9.88 -0.69 0.24
CA ASP A 70 11.05 -1.37 0.77
C ASP A 70 10.68 -2.51 1.75
N GLY A 71 9.38 -2.77 1.94
CA GLY A 71 8.87 -3.79 2.84
C GLY A 71 8.66 -3.35 4.27
N ASN A 72 8.75 -2.06 4.57
CA ASN A 72 8.51 -1.52 5.89
C ASN A 72 7.69 -0.20 5.83
N GLN A 73 7.42 0.41 7.00
CA GLN A 73 6.69 1.68 7.13
C GLN A 73 7.45 2.62 8.06
N LEU A 74 8.77 2.59 7.96
CA LEU A 74 9.66 3.49 8.65
C LEU A 74 9.64 4.83 7.89
N GLU A 75 9.89 5.90 8.64
CA GLU A 75 9.82 7.28 8.13
C GLU A 75 11.23 7.89 8.05
N ASN A 76 12.25 7.07 8.21
CA ASN A 76 13.63 7.48 8.39
C ASN A 76 14.59 6.73 7.47
N ASP A 77 14.09 6.11 6.41
CA ASP A 77 14.83 5.48 5.32
C ASP A 77 14.42 6.09 3.96
N ASP A 78 14.93 5.53 2.85
CA ASP A 78 14.67 6.08 1.51
C ASP A 78 13.22 5.93 1.05
N CYS A 79 12.39 5.13 1.74
CA CYS A 79 11.00 4.89 1.37
C CYS A 79 10.05 5.17 2.54
N LEU A 80 9.45 6.36 2.54
CA LEU A 80 8.58 6.82 3.62
C LEU A 80 7.35 5.91 3.79
N ALA A 81 6.65 5.99 4.93
CA ALA A 81 5.51 5.11 5.20
C ALA A 81 4.27 5.41 4.34
N ASP A 82 4.31 6.48 3.54
CA ASP A 82 3.35 6.78 2.48
C ASP A 82 3.80 6.35 1.07
N CYS A 83 4.93 5.63 0.99
CA CYS A 83 5.56 5.10 -0.22
C CYS A 83 5.93 6.17 -1.24
N THR A 84 6.28 7.35 -0.74
CA THR A 84 7.01 8.36 -1.48
C THR A 84 8.51 8.20 -1.24
N LEU A 85 9.30 8.55 -2.24
CA LEU A 85 10.75 8.57 -2.07
C LEU A 85 11.12 9.69 -1.11
N ALA A 86 11.92 9.34 -0.12
CA ALA A 86 12.55 10.32 0.75
C ALA A 86 13.54 11.16 -0.09
N THR A 87 13.45 12.47 0.04
CA THR A 87 14.30 13.39 -0.74
C THR A 87 14.73 14.58 0.08
N CYS A 88 15.99 14.99 -0.12
CA CYS A 88 16.50 16.19 0.51
C CYS A 88 15.62 17.40 0.22
N GLY A 89 15.09 17.99 1.29
CA GLY A 89 14.20 19.13 1.25
C GLY A 89 12.71 18.80 1.25
N ASP A 90 12.33 17.56 1.59
CA ASP A 90 10.94 17.15 1.80
C ASP A 90 10.42 17.49 3.22
N GLY A 91 11.29 18.02 4.08
CA GLY A 91 10.98 18.43 5.45
C GLY A 91 11.09 17.30 6.46
N ARG A 92 11.69 16.16 6.10
CA ARG A 92 12.02 15.04 6.98
C ARG A 92 13.52 14.75 6.92
N VAL A 93 14.06 14.15 7.98
CA VAL A 93 15.47 13.74 8.01
C VAL A 93 15.53 12.23 7.95
N ASN A 94 16.04 11.71 6.83
CA ASN A 94 16.14 10.28 6.59
C ASN A 94 17.50 9.77 7.04
N THR A 95 17.57 9.06 8.17
CA THR A 95 18.86 8.67 8.78
C THR A 95 19.37 7.29 8.36
N GLU A 96 18.54 6.52 7.67
CA GLU A 96 18.79 5.16 7.19
C GLU A 96 18.64 5.13 5.66
N GLY A 97 18.99 4.00 5.03
CA GLY A 97 18.92 3.85 3.57
C GLY A 97 20.25 4.06 2.84
N GLU A 98 20.15 4.21 1.52
CA GLU A 98 21.24 4.46 0.58
C GLU A 98 21.67 5.93 0.59
N ASN A 99 20.77 6.89 0.87
CA ASN A 99 21.09 8.32 0.99
C ASN A 99 20.67 8.87 2.36
N PRO A 100 21.41 8.55 3.43
CA PRO A 100 21.15 9.13 4.74
C PRO A 100 21.47 10.64 4.74
N GLU A 101 20.52 11.40 5.22
CA GLU A 101 20.57 12.85 5.42
C GLU A 101 20.99 13.16 6.86
N GLU A 102 21.81 14.19 7.02
CA GLU A 102 22.22 14.67 8.34
C GLU A 102 21.29 15.76 8.87
N CYS A 103 20.55 16.42 7.97
CA CYS A 103 19.62 17.50 8.23
C CYS A 103 18.62 17.63 7.07
N ASP A 104 17.53 18.37 7.27
CA ASP A 104 16.64 18.83 6.20
C ASP A 104 16.20 20.25 6.49
N ASP A 105 16.50 21.16 5.57
CA ASP A 105 16.03 22.54 5.61
C ASP A 105 15.51 22.97 4.24
N ASN A 106 14.63 22.13 3.65
CA ASN A 106 14.01 22.35 2.34
C ASN A 106 15.04 22.54 1.20
N ALA A 107 16.14 21.78 1.24
CA ALA A 107 17.26 21.87 0.30
C ALA A 107 17.84 23.30 0.16
N ALA A 108 17.85 24.07 1.24
CA ALA A 108 18.46 25.39 1.30
C ALA A 108 19.78 25.39 2.08
N ASN A 109 20.72 26.25 1.69
CA ASN A 109 21.94 26.48 2.47
C ASN A 109 21.63 27.42 3.65
N THR A 110 21.39 26.83 4.82
CA THR A 110 21.08 27.53 6.07
C THR A 110 22.20 27.34 7.08
N ALA A 111 22.07 27.95 8.26
CA ALA A 111 23.04 27.84 9.34
C ALA A 111 23.29 26.40 9.80
N ASP A 112 22.28 25.53 9.64
CA ASP A 112 22.25 24.19 10.21
C ASP A 112 22.20 23.10 9.12
N CYS A 113 22.00 23.45 7.85
CA CYS A 113 21.90 22.47 6.76
C CYS A 113 22.41 23.01 5.42
N ASP A 114 23.05 22.14 4.64
CA ASP A 114 23.38 22.41 3.24
C ASP A 114 22.25 22.01 2.29
N SER A 115 22.27 22.57 1.08
CA SER A 115 21.28 22.26 0.05
C SER A 115 21.30 20.80 -0.45
N ASP A 116 22.31 20.03 -0.06
CA ASP A 116 22.42 18.59 -0.30
C ASP A 116 22.20 17.75 0.97
N CYS A 117 21.61 18.34 2.01
CA CYS A 117 21.25 17.70 3.28
C CYS A 117 22.44 17.12 4.05
N THR A 118 23.63 17.65 3.79
CA THR A 118 24.82 17.48 4.63
C THR A 118 24.94 18.61 5.66
N LEU A 119 25.70 18.38 6.72
CA LEU A 119 25.96 19.45 7.69
C LEU A 119 26.90 20.50 7.13
N PRO A 120 26.64 21.79 7.37
CA PRO A 120 27.45 22.88 6.85
C PRO A 120 28.88 22.87 7.40
N VAL A 121 29.89 22.96 6.52
CA VAL A 121 31.31 22.94 6.91
C VAL A 121 32.08 24.10 6.29
N CYS A 122 32.76 24.90 7.12
CA CYS A 122 33.62 25.97 6.61
C CYS A 122 34.67 25.45 5.60
N GLY A 123 34.57 25.89 4.35
CA GLY A 123 35.50 25.54 3.27
C GLY A 123 34.96 24.56 2.22
N ASP A 124 33.70 24.14 2.33
CA ASP A 124 32.95 23.37 1.32
C ASP A 124 32.56 24.18 0.05
N ASN A 125 32.71 25.51 0.08
CA ASN A 125 32.28 26.46 -0.96
C ASN A 125 30.76 26.66 -1.05
N LEU A 126 30.02 26.31 0.00
CA LEU A 126 28.62 26.65 0.16
C LEU A 126 28.50 27.92 1.02
N HIS A 127 27.46 28.71 0.76
CA HIS A 127 27.18 29.93 1.55
C HIS A 127 25.93 29.70 2.38
N ASN A 128 26.17 29.27 3.61
CA ASN A 128 25.17 29.06 4.64
C ASN A 128 24.73 30.40 5.21
N ALA A 129 23.52 30.82 4.86
CA ALA A 129 22.94 32.02 5.44
C ALA A 129 22.59 31.75 6.90
N ALA A 130 23.11 32.56 7.82
CA ALA A 130 22.69 32.52 9.21
C ALA A 130 21.21 32.96 9.32
N ALA A 131 20.41 32.21 10.09
CA ALA A 131 19.00 32.48 10.35
C ALA A 131 18.76 33.83 11.07
#